data_AF-A0A7J9P1M3-F1
#
_entry.id   AF-A0A7J9P1M3-F1
#
_cell.length_a   1.000
_cell.length_b   1.000
_cell.length_c   1.000
_cell.angle_alpha   90.00
_cell.angle_beta   90.00
_cell.angle_gamma   90.00
#
_symmetry.space_group_name_H-M   'P 1'
#
loop_
_entity.id
_entity.type
_entity.pdbx_description
1 polymer ?
#
loop_
_entity_poly.entity_id
_entity_poly.type
_entity_poly.pdbx_seq_one_letter_code
_entity_poly.pdbx_strand_id
1 'polypeptide(L)' 'MELENNLRSYFKKDISYVIFNILVITFVASVILRVFYGPLIGIIPYWIDLVPEVETYLGMISSFLILGILVTEYVLK' A
#
# COMPACT_ATOMS: atom_id res chain seq x y z
N MET A 1 -8.59 -21.97 24.82
CA MET A 1 -8.90 -20.55 25.05
C MET A 1 -7.65 -19.66 25.09
N GLU A 2 -6.69 -19.88 25.99
CA GLU A 2 -5.46 -19.03 26.05
C GLU A 2 -4.53 -19.17 24.84
N LEU A 3 -4.27 -20.41 24.39
CA LEU A 3 -3.40 -20.68 23.23
C LEU A 3 -3.93 -20.06 21.94
N GLU A 4 -5.26 -20.12 21.76
CA GLU A 4 -5.99 -19.63 20.59
C GLU A 4 -5.95 -18.10 20.50
N ASN A 5 -6.11 -17.41 21.64
CA ASN A 5 -5.95 -15.97 21.73
C ASN A 5 -4.50 -15.51 21.46
N ASN A 6 -3.49 -16.25 21.94
CA ASN A 6 -2.09 -15.94 21.68
C ASN A 6 -1.70 -16.14 20.20
N LEU A 7 -2.17 -17.23 19.58
CA LEU A 7 -2.00 -17.47 18.14
C LEU A 7 -2.68 -16.37 17.30
N ARG A 8 -3.92 -16.01 17.64
CA ARG A 8 -4.66 -14.94 16.95
C ARG A 8 -3.96 -13.58 17.04
N SER A 9 -3.38 -13.27 18.20
CA SER A 9 -2.57 -12.06 18.42
C SER A 9 -1.26 -12.06 17.63
N TYR A 10 -0.60 -13.21 17.53
CA TYR A 10 0.64 -13.36 16.77
C TYR A 10 0.40 -13.19 15.26
N PHE A 11 -0.60 -13.90 14.70
CA PHE A 11 -1.01 -13.75 13.31
C PHE A 11 -1.50 -12.33 12.98
N LYS A 12 -2.16 -11.65 13.92
CA LYS A 12 -2.53 -10.23 13.79
C LYS A 12 -1.30 -9.34 13.59
N LYS A 13 -0.27 -9.54 14.41
CA LYS A 13 0.95 -8.74 14.37
C LYS A 13 1.71 -8.94 13.06
N ASP A 14 1.84 -10.18 12.60
CA ASP A 14 2.54 -10.50 11.36
C ASP A 14 1.77 -10.03 10.11
N ILE A 15 0.46 -10.29 10.03
CA ILE A 15 -0.35 -9.88 8.87
C ILE A 15 -0.43 -8.36 8.77
N SER A 16 -0.73 -7.66 9.87
CA SER A 16 -0.77 -6.20 9.85
C SER A 16 0.60 -5.59 9.56
N TYR A 17 1.70 -6.21 10.01
CA TYR A 17 3.06 -5.77 9.68
C TYR A 17 3.38 -5.94 8.19
N VAL A 18 2.99 -7.07 7.59
CA VAL A 18 3.16 -7.29 6.15
C VAL A 18 2.34 -6.29 5.33
N ILE A 19 1.06 -6.10 5.66
CA ILE A 19 0.18 -5.15 4.97
C ILE A 19 0.73 -3.73 5.09
N PHE A 20 1.22 -3.34 6.28
CA PHE A 20 1.83 -2.03 6.51
C PHE A 20 3.11 -1.84 5.68
N ASN A 21 3.99 -2.84 5.62
CA ASN A 21 5.19 -2.75 4.80
C ASN A 21 4.87 -2.60 3.31
N ILE A 22 3.88 -3.33 2.80
CA ILE A 22 3.43 -3.19 1.41
C ILE A 22 2.90 -1.76 1.19
N LEU A 23 2.11 -1.23 2.11
CA LEU A 23 1.60 0.15 2.04
C LEU A 23 2.74 1.17 1.96
N VAL A 24 3.79 1.01 2.77
CA VAL A 24 4.97 1.89 2.74
C VAL A 24 5.69 1.80 1.40
N ILE A 25 5.89 0.60 0.85
CA ILE A 25 6.54 0.41 -0.45
C ILE A 25 5.72 1.05 -1.57
N THR A 26 4.40 0.83 -1.59
CA THR A 26 3.49 1.44 -2.57
C THR A 26 3.52 2.97 -2.48
N PHE A 27 3.54 3.52 -1.26
CA PHE A 27 3.65 4.96 -1.04
C PHE A 27 4.98 5.52 -1.57
N VAL A 28 6.10 4.90 -1.23
CA VAL A 28 7.43 5.32 -1.71
C VAL A 28 7.50 5.26 -3.24
N ALA A 29 6.97 4.21 -3.85
CA ALA A 29 6.90 4.09 -5.31
C ALA A 29 6.09 5.21 -5.95
N SER A 30 4.94 5.58 -5.35
CA SER A 30 4.13 6.70 -5.82
C SER A 30 4.86 8.05 -5.70
N VAL A 31 5.58 8.28 -4.59
CA VAL A 31 6.38 9.50 -4.40
C VAL A 31 7.49 9.59 -5.45
N ILE A 32 8.19 8.49 -5.71
CA ILE A 32 9.24 8.42 -6.73
C ILE A 32 8.64 8.77 -8.10
N LEU A 33 7.54 8.12 -8.50
CA LEU A 33 6.84 8.41 -9.76
C LEU A 33 6.49 9.90 -9.89
N ARG A 34 5.94 10.50 -8.83
CA ARG A 34 5.59 11.93 -8.79
C ARG A 34 6.80 12.85 -8.98
N VAL A 35 7.92 12.54 -8.31
CA VAL A 35 9.15 13.33 -8.41
C VAL A 35 9.73 13.28 -9.83
N PHE A 36 9.69 12.11 -10.46
CA PHE A 36 10.19 11.92 -11.83
C PHE A 36 9.18 12.30 -12.91
N TYR A 37 7.91 12.54 -12.57
CA TYR A 37 6.88 12.94 -13.52
C TYR A 37 7.24 14.24 -14.23
N GLY A 38 7.50 15.31 -13.47
CA GLY A 38 7.81 16.64 -14.02
C GLY A 38 9.00 16.65 -15.00
N PRO A 39 10.17 16.13 -14.60
CA PRO A 39 11.36 16.11 -15.47
C PRO A 39 11.22 15.25 -16.73
N LEU A 40 10.43 14.17 -16.69
CA LEU A 40 10.40 13.17 -17.76
C LEU A 40 9.21 13.32 -18.75
N ILE A 41 8.18 14.11 -18.42
CA ILE A 41 7.02 14.38 -19.32
C ILE A 41 7.44 14.85 -20.71
N GLY A 42 8.50 15.65 -20.81
CA GLY A 42 9.00 16.17 -22.09
C GLY A 42 10.01 15.27 -22.80
N ILE A 43 10.45 14.19 -22.16
CA ILE A 43 11.51 13.29 -22.67
C ILE A 43 10.90 11.98 -23.16
N ILE A 44 9.92 11.43 -22.43
CA ILE A 44 9.31 10.14 -22.72
C ILE A 44 7.88 10.38 -23.23
N PRO A 45 7.58 10.08 -24.51
CA PRO A 45 6.35 10.51 -25.17
C PRO A 45 5.04 9.93 -24.61
N TYR A 46 5.10 8.83 -23.86
CA TYR A 46 3.94 8.19 -23.21
C TYR A 46 3.87 8.45 -21.69
N TRP A 47 4.79 9.23 -21.13
CA TRP A 47 4.92 9.42 -19.68
C TRP A 47 3.79 10.25 -19.09
N ILE A 48 3.24 11.19 -19.88
CA ILE A 48 2.14 12.05 -19.47
C ILE A 48 0.84 11.27 -19.21
N ASP A 49 0.63 10.17 -19.93
CA ASP A 49 -0.56 9.34 -19.77
C ASP A 49 -0.28 8.16 -18.83
N LEU A 50 0.91 7.55 -18.92
CA LEU A 50 1.28 6.37 -18.14
C LEU A 50 1.39 6.65 -16.64
N VAL A 51 2.07 7.73 -16.24
CA VAL A 51 2.31 7.99 -14.81
C VAL A 51 1.02 8.25 -14.03
N PRO A 52 0.08 9.10 -14.50
CA PRO A 52 -1.19 9.29 -13.81
C PRO A 52 -2.01 8.00 -13.71
N GLU A 53 -1.98 7.14 -14.73
CA GLU A 53 -2.68 5.85 -14.70
C GLU A 53 -2.07 4.92 -13.64
N VAL A 54 -0.74 4.78 -13.62
CA VAL A 54 -0.03 3.99 -12.61
C VAL A 54 -0.27 4.51 -11.20
N GLU A 55 -0.24 5.83 -11.00
CA GLU A 55 -0.54 6.44 -9.70
C GLU A 55 -1.98 6.18 -9.25
N THR A 56 -2.92 6.12 -10.19
CA THR A 56 -4.32 5.77 -9.90
C THR A 56 -4.41 4.32 -9.38
N TYR A 57 -3.73 3.37 -10.02
CA TYR A 57 -3.66 1.99 -9.51
C TYR A 57 -2.95 1.88 -8.15
N LEU A 58 -1.83 2.58 -7.95
CA LEU A 58 -1.13 2.62 -6.66
C LEU A 58 -2.01 3.22 -5.56
N GLY A 59 -2.81 4.24 -5.90
CA GLY A 59 -3.80 4.83 -5.01
C GLY A 59 -4.86 3.81 -4.60
N MET A 60 -5.45 3.09 -5.56
CA MET A 60 -6.44 2.04 -5.27
C MET A 60 -5.85 0.95 -4.38
N ILE A 61 -4.65 0.45 -4.69
CA ILE A 61 -3.94 -0.55 -3.88
C ILE A 61 -3.76 -0.03 -2.45
N SER A 62 -3.32 1.22 -2.29
CA SER A 62 -3.14 1.84 -0.97
C SER A 62 -4.46 1.92 -0.19
N SER A 63 -5.57 2.28 -0.85
CA SER A 63 -6.90 2.28 -0.22
C SER A 63 -7.32 0.89 0.26
N PHE A 64 -7.10 -0.15 -0.55
CA PHE A 64 -7.38 -1.54 -0.15
C PHE A 64 -6.50 -2.00 1.02
N LEU A 65 -5.22 -1.63 1.04
CA LEU A 65 -4.31 -1.96 2.14
C LEU A 65 -4.75 -1.28 3.44
N ILE A 66 -5.14 0.00 3.38
CA ILE A 66 -5.67 0.73 4.54
C ILE A 66 -6.95 0.07 5.04
N LEU A 67 -7.89 -0.29 4.16
CA LEU A 67 -9.07 -1.05 4.54
C LEU A 67 -8.70 -2.41 5.16
N GLY A 68 -7.71 -3.10 4.61
CA GLY A 68 -7.18 -4.35 5.16
C GLY A 68 -6.66 -4.19 6.58
N ILE A 69 -5.92 -3.11 6.87
CA ILE A 69 -5.44 -2.77 8.22
C ILE A 69 -6.61 -2.49 9.16
N LEU A 70 -7.59 -1.70 8.72
CA LEU A 70 -8.77 -1.40 9.54
C LEU A 70 -9.59 -2.66 9.84
N VAL A 71 -9.75 -3.55 8.86
CA VAL A 71 -10.44 -4.83 9.03
C VAL A 71 -9.67 -5.75 9.97
N THR A 72 -8.34 -5.89 9.83
CA THR A 72 -7.54 -6.69 10.78
C THR A 72 -7.57 -6.08 12.18
N GLU A 73 -7.61 -4.76 12.33
CA GLU A 73 -7.79 -4.13 13.63
C GLU A 73 -9.19 -4.36 14.23
N TYR A 74 -10.25 -4.29 13.42
CA TYR A 74 -11.64 -4.36 13.87
C TYR A 74 -12.14 -5.79 14.10
N VAL A 75 -11.86 -6.73 13.18
CA VAL A 75 -12.29 -8.14 13.26
C VAL A 75 -11.49 -8.91 14.32
N LEU A 76 -10.24 -8.53 14.54
CA LEU A 76 -9.35 -9.15 15.53
C LEU A 76 -9.21 -8.29 16.81
N LYS A 77 -10.16 -7.39 17.05
CA LYS A 77 -10.40 -6.80 18.37
C LYS A 77 -11.17 -7.81 19.24
#